data_AF-A0AAD3TPG7-F1
#
_entry.id   AF-A0AAD3TPG7-F1
#
_cell.length_a   1.000
_cell.length_b   1.000
_cell.length_c   1.000
_cell.angle_alpha   90.00
_cell.angle_beta   90.00
_cell.angle_gamma   90.00
#
_symmetry.space_group_name_H-M   'P 1'
#
loop_
_entity.id
_entity.type
_entity.pdbx_description
1 polymer ?
#
loop_
_entity_poly.entity_id
_entity_poly.type
_entity_poly.pdbx_seq_one_letter_code
_entity_poly.pdbx_strand_id
1 'polypeptide(L)'
;MPPPPLATDAKRLRTMVIAFPVLVVTSAILYRRVFMGEKQRLLPRSEDLLAQQQQSQDSTLHSGTTITGAPWIRHSEEQRR
;
A
#
# COMPACT_ATOMS: atom_id res chain seq x y z
N MET A 1 8.46 25.33 -38.76
CA MET A 1 7.24 24.76 -39.36
C MET A 1 6.83 23.55 -38.53
N PRO A 2 5.55 23.41 -38.11
CA PRO A 2 5.11 22.25 -37.34
C PRO A 2 5.21 20.97 -38.21
N PRO A 3 5.51 19.81 -37.60
CA PRO A 3 5.61 18.56 -38.34
C PRO A 3 4.25 18.16 -38.95
N PRO A 4 4.24 17.53 -40.13
CA PRO A 4 3.01 17.12 -40.80
C PRO A 4 2.20 16.14 -39.94
N PRO A 5 0.86 16.19 -39.99
CA PRO A 5 0.00 15.30 -39.22
C PRO A 5 0.23 13.84 -39.62
N LEU A 6 0.37 12.96 -38.63
CA LEU A 6 0.56 11.53 -38.87
C LEU A 6 -0.69 10.89 -39.47
N ALA A 7 -0.47 9.95 -40.39
CA ALA A 7 -1.51 9.07 -40.91
C ALA A 7 -2.22 8.31 -39.76
N THR A 8 -3.51 8.07 -39.91
CA THR A 8 -4.38 7.48 -38.89
C THR A 8 -3.85 6.15 -38.36
N ASP A 9 -3.26 5.33 -39.23
CA ASP A 9 -2.67 4.03 -38.87
C ASP A 9 -1.40 4.18 -38.04
N ALA A 10 -0.56 5.17 -38.35
CA ALA A 10 0.65 5.46 -37.57
C ALA A 10 0.31 5.94 -36.15
N LYS A 11 -0.83 6.64 -35.99
CA LYS A 11 -1.34 7.04 -34.66
C LYS A 11 -1.78 5.81 -33.85
N ARG A 12 -2.46 4.84 -34.47
CA ARG A 12 -2.88 3.59 -33.83
C ARG A 12 -1.69 2.71 -33.43
N LEU A 13 -0.69 2.61 -34.31
CA LEU A 13 0.53 1.85 -34.03
C LEU A 13 1.27 2.41 -32.81
N ARG A 14 1.40 3.74 -32.69
CA ARG A 14 1.99 4.37 -31.50
C ARG A 14 1.21 4.01 -30.23
N THR A 15 -0.12 4.03 -30.28
CA THR A 15 -0.94 3.62 -29.14
C THR A 15 -0.68 2.16 -28.77
N MET A 16 -0.60 1.25 -29.75
CA MET A 16 -0.30 -0.16 -29.49
C MET A 16 1.09 -0.36 -28.89
N VAL A 17 2.11 0.33 -29.40
CA VAL A 17 3.49 0.27 -28.88
C VAL A 17 3.58 0.75 -27.44
N ILE A 18 2.76 1.73 -27.04
CA ILE A 18 2.74 2.26 -25.67
C ILE A 18 1.87 1.40 -24.74
N ALA A 19 0.72 0.91 -25.22
CA ALA A 19 -0.22 0.14 -24.42
C ALA A 19 0.27 -1.30 -24.17
N PHE A 20 0.95 -1.91 -25.14
CA PHE A 20 1.37 -3.30 -25.07
C PHE A 20 2.30 -3.61 -23.87
N PRO A 21 3.36 -2.82 -23.59
CA PRO A 21 4.20 -3.05 -22.41
C PRO A 21 3.43 -2.97 -21.09
N VAL A 22 2.52 -1.99 -20.95
CA VAL A 22 1.68 -1.85 -19.76
C VAL A 22 0.82 -3.10 -19.56
N LEU A 23 0.23 -3.59 -20.65
CA LEU A 23 -0.61 -4.79 -20.64
C LEU A 23 0.22 -6.04 -20.26
N VAL A 24 1.42 -6.19 -20.79
CA VAL A 24 2.33 -7.30 -20.45
C VAL A 24 2.74 -7.26 -18.98
N VAL A 25 3.17 -6.10 -18.46
CA VAL A 25 3.60 -5.96 -17.06
C VAL A 25 2.45 -6.24 -16.10
N THR A 26 1.28 -5.66 -16.36
CA THR A 26 0.09 -5.89 -15.53
C THR A 26 -0.35 -7.36 -15.57
N SER A 27 -0.38 -7.97 -16.75
CA SER A 27 -0.70 -9.40 -16.90
C SER A 27 0.29 -10.29 -16.15
N ALA A 28 1.60 -10.01 -16.23
CA ALA A 28 2.61 -10.76 -15.50
C ALA A 28 2.46 -10.65 -13.97
N ILE A 29 2.17 -9.45 -13.46
CA ILE A 29 1.93 -9.22 -12.03
C ILE A 29 0.68 -9.98 -11.57
N LEU A 30 -0.42 -9.88 -12.32
CA LEU A 30 -1.64 -10.61 -11.99
C LEU A 30 -1.42 -12.13 -12.05
N TYR A 31 -0.71 -12.63 -13.06
CA TYR A 31 -0.38 -14.05 -13.16
C TYR A 31 0.42 -14.53 -11.94
N ARG A 32 1.42 -13.75 -11.53
CA ARG A 32 2.22 -14.07 -10.35
C ARG A 32 1.42 -14.01 -9.04
N ARG A 33 0.47 -13.08 -8.90
CA ARG A 33 -0.36 -13.01 -7.69
C ARG A 33 -1.47 -14.05 -7.64
N VAL A 34 -2.22 -14.19 -8.72
CA VAL A 34 -3.43 -15.02 -8.78
C VAL A 34 -3.08 -16.48 -8.98
N PHE A 35 -2.10 -16.78 -9.84
CA PHE A 35 -1.81 -18.14 -10.26
C PHE A 35 -0.63 -18.76 -9.49
N MET A 36 0.44 -17.99 -9.23
CA MET A 36 1.60 -18.49 -8.48
C MET A 36 1.41 -18.49 -6.96
N GLY A 37 0.23 -18.09 -6.45
CA GLY A 37 -0.16 -18.33 -5.07
C GLY A 37 0.72 -17.65 -4.02
N GLU A 38 1.28 -16.47 -4.32
CA GLU A 38 1.93 -15.66 -3.29
C GLU A 38 0.95 -15.49 -2.12
N LYS A 39 1.34 -15.97 -0.92
CA LYS A 39 0.51 -15.98 0.28
C LYS A 39 -0.13 -14.61 0.44
N GLN A 40 -1.45 -14.52 0.20
CA GLN A 40 -2.21 -13.31 0.52
C GLN A 40 -1.90 -12.98 1.97
N ARG A 41 -1.46 -11.75 2.24
CA ARG A 41 -1.37 -11.27 3.61
C ARG A 41 -2.79 -11.35 4.18
N LEU A 42 -3.01 -12.33 5.05
CA LEU A 42 -4.25 -12.41 5.82
C LEU A 42 -4.33 -11.13 6.62
N LEU A 43 -5.44 -10.41 6.50
CA LEU A 43 -5.72 -9.35 7.44
C LEU A 43 -5.80 -9.99 8.82
N PRO A 44 -5.17 -9.40 9.85
CA PRO A 44 -5.30 -9.88 11.22
C PRO A 44 -6.78 -9.98 11.53
N ARG A 45 -7.20 -11.16 11.97
CA ARG A 45 -8.60 -11.38 12.30
C ARG A 45 -8.87 -10.62 13.61
N SER A 46 -10.12 -10.29 13.90
CA SER A 46 -10.47 -9.51 15.10
C SER A 46 -9.94 -10.13 16.41
N GLU A 47 -9.79 -11.45 16.43
CA GLU A 47 -9.14 -12.22 17.49
C GLU A 47 -7.64 -11.86 17.69
N ASP A 48 -6.89 -11.61 16.62
CA ASP A 48 -5.48 -11.21 16.67
C ASP A 48 -5.31 -9.78 17.20
N LEU A 49 -6.26 -8.89 16.89
CA LEU A 49 -6.25 -7.50 17.38
C LEU A 49 -6.44 -7.44 18.90
N LEU A 50 -7.32 -8.30 19.44
CA LEU A 50 -7.54 -8.41 20.88
C LEU A 50 -6.31 -9.00 21.58
N ALA A 51 -5.67 -10.02 20.99
CA ALA A 51 -4.44 -10.60 21.51
C ALA A 51 -3.28 -9.58 21.52
N GLN A 52 -3.14 -8.77 20.48
CA GLN A 52 -2.14 -7.70 20.44
C GLN A 52 -2.41 -6.58 21.46
N GLN A 53 -3.68 -6.20 21.69
CA GLN A 53 -4.02 -5.23 22.72
C GLN A 53 -3.67 -5.73 24.13
N GLN A 54 -3.92 -7.01 24.41
CA GLN A 54 -3.65 -7.60 25.72
C GLN A 54 -2.14 -7.69 26.01
N GLN A 55 -1.35 -8.07 25.00
CA GLN A 55 0.11 -8.14 25.11
C GLN A 55 0.77 -6.76 25.23
N SER A 56 0.13 -5.73 24.65
CA SER A 56 0.55 -4.33 24.79
C SER A 56 0.26 -3.77 26.19
N GLN A 57 -0.82 -4.20 26.84
CA GLN A 57 -1.17 -3.75 28.19
C GLN A 57 -0.24 -4.34 29.26
N ASP A 58 0.03 -5.65 29.24
CA ASP A 58 0.89 -6.28 30.26
C ASP A 58 2.34 -5.80 30.22
N SER A 59 2.86 -5.45 29.03
CA SER A 59 4.21 -4.92 28.89
C SER A 59 4.39 -3.50 29.46
N THR A 60 3.31 -2.75 29.67
CA THR A 60 3.38 -1.36 30.19
C THR A 60 3.37 -1.26 31.71
N LEU A 61 2.99 -2.33 32.42
CA LEU A 61 2.97 -2.34 33.89
C LEU A 61 4.33 -2.73 34.51
N HIS A 62 5.26 -3.31 33.74
CA HIS A 62 6.57 -3.75 34.23
C HIS A 62 7.74 -2.85 33.83
N SER A 63 7.60 -2.00 32.82
CA SER A 63 8.68 -1.12 32.37
C SER A 63 8.25 0.33 32.45
N GLY A 64 8.67 1.01 33.51
CA GLY A 64 8.40 2.43 33.79
C GLY A 64 9.13 3.41 32.87
N THR A 65 9.14 3.16 31.56
CA THR A 65 9.59 4.12 30.54
C THR A 65 8.69 4.02 29.31
N THR A 66 7.76 4.97 29.20
CA THR A 66 6.94 5.18 28.01
C THR A 66 7.82 5.74 26.89
N ILE A 67 8.39 4.84 26.07
CA ILE A 67 9.01 5.23 24.81
C ILE A 67 7.87 5.53 23.82
N THR A 68 7.64 6.83 23.65
CA THR A 68 6.70 7.48 22.75
C THR A 68 6.87 6.97 21.30
N GLY A 69 6.01 6.05 20.87
CA GLY A 69 6.05 5.44 19.53
C GLY A 69 4.89 5.80 18.60
N ALA A 70 4.01 6.74 18.96
CA ALA A 70 2.86 7.12 18.14
C ALA A 70 2.92 8.62 17.75
N PRO A 71 3.39 8.96 16.53
CA PRO A 71 3.60 10.35 16.10
C PRO A 71 2.33 11.19 15.88
N TRP A 72 1.12 10.64 16.11
CA TRP A 72 -0.16 11.33 15.86
C TRP A 72 -0.91 11.76 17.13
N ILE A 73 -0.36 11.53 18.33
CA ILE A 73 -0.98 12.03 19.56
C ILE A 73 -0.65 13.52 19.71
N ARG A 74 -1.60 14.39 19.31
CA ARG A 74 -1.50 15.83 19.59
C ARG A 74 -1.65 16.08 21.09
N HIS A 75 -0.56 16.51 21.73
CA HIS A 75 -0.52 17.04 23.10
C HIS A 75 -1.13 18.46 23.21
N SER A 76 -2.30 18.73 22.62
CA SER A 76 -2.79 20.11 22.50
C SER A 76 -3.86 20.56 23.49
N GLU A 77 -4.24 19.80 24.53
CA GLU A 77 -5.38 20.21 25.39
C GLU A 77 -5.13 20.32 26.90
N GLU A 78 -3.96 19.94 27.44
CA GLU A 78 -3.70 20.02 28.89
C GLU A 78 -2.85 21.24 29.31
N GLN A 79 -3.09 22.41 28.71
CA GLN A 79 -2.46 23.65 29.17
C GLN A 79 -3.32 24.89 28.89
N ARG A 80 -4.63 24.79 29.14
CA ARG A 80 -5.50 25.98 29.19
C ARG A 80 -6.81 25.74 29.95
N ARG A 81 -6.72 25.59 31.28
CA ARG A 81 -7.51 26.37 32.27
C ARG A 81 -7.24 25.91 33.69
#